data_AF-A0A540LW37-F1
#
_entry.id   AF-A0A540LW37-F1
#
_cell.length_a   1.000
_cell.length_b   1.000
_cell.length_c   1.000
_cell.angle_alpha   90.00
_cell.angle_beta   90.00
_cell.angle_gamma   90.00
#
_symmetry.space_group_name_H-M   'P 1'
#
loop_
_entity.id
_entity.type
_entity.pdbx_description
1 polymer ?
#
loop_
_entity_poly.entity_id
_entity_poly.type
_entity_poly.pdbx_seq_one_letter_code
_entity_poly.pdbx_strand_id
1 'polypeptide(L)' 'MGYVTSSAILPVLMGKGGLIASDSLNHSSIVNGTRGSGARVCVFQHNSFK' A
#
# COMPACT_ATOMS: atom_id res chain seq x y z
N MET A 1 -3.26 2.74 -17.85
CA MET A 1 -4.05 3.45 -16.82
C MET A 1 -4.31 2.58 -15.59
N GLY A 2 -3.27 2.03 -14.94
CA GLY A 2 -3.42 1.27 -13.68
C GLY A 2 -2.77 1.97 -12.47
N TYR A 3 -1.73 2.76 -12.73
CA TYR A 3 -0.94 3.47 -11.72
C TYR A 3 -1.78 4.47 -10.91
N VAL A 4 -2.59 5.29 -11.60
CA VAL A 4 -3.40 6.36 -10.98
C VAL A 4 -4.55 5.77 -10.16
N THR A 5 -5.17 4.69 -10.64
CA THR A 5 -6.28 4.01 -9.97
C THR A 5 -5.87 3.46 -8.60
N SER A 6 -4.76 2.71 -8.53
CA SER A 6 -4.30 2.15 -7.25
C SER A 6 -3.77 3.21 -6.29
N SER A 7 -3.08 4.23 -6.81
CA SER A 7 -2.51 5.29 -5.97
C SER A 7 -3.55 6.24 -5.40
N ALA A 8 -4.68 6.46 -6.07
CA ALA A 8 -5.76 7.33 -5.60
C ALA A 8 -6.80 6.60 -4.73
N ILE A 9 -7.01 5.29 -4.93
CA ILE A 9 -8.01 4.52 -4.19
C ILE A 9 -7.52 4.09 -2.81
N LEU A 10 -6.25 3.68 -2.68
CA LEU A 10 -5.69 3.24 -1.40
C LEU A 10 -5.79 4.30 -0.27
N PRO A 11 -5.55 5.60 -0.54
CA PRO A 11 -5.79 6.67 0.43
C PRO A 11 -7.24 6.89 0.84
N VAL A 12 -8.19 6.60 -0.06
CA VAL A 12 -9.62 6.78 0.19
C VAL A 12 -10.17 5.62 1.02
N LEU A 13 -9.67 4.41 0.77
CA LEU A 13 -10.13 3.20 1.45
C LEU A 13 -9.51 3.02 2.84
N MET A 14 -8.28 3.51 3.03
CA MET A 14 -7.52 3.39 4.28
C MET A 14 -7.08 4.76 4.75
N GLY A 15 -7.53 5.16 5.95
CA GLY A 15 -7.16 6.43 6.56
C GLY A 15 -6.24 6.30 7.76
N LYS A 16 -5.99 7.43 8.43
CA LYS A 16 -5.19 7.54 9.65
C LYS A 16 -5.73 6.58 10.73
N GLY A 17 -4.92 5.60 11.13
CA GLY A 17 -5.30 4.53 12.06
C GLY A 17 -5.45 3.14 11.41
N GLY A 18 -5.48 3.07 10.08
CA GLY A 18 -5.40 1.81 9.34
C GLY A 18 -3.98 1.21 9.34
N LEU A 19 -3.90 -0.11 9.22
CA LEU A 19 -2.66 -0.84 8.98
C LEU A 19 -2.67 -1.35 7.54
N ILE A 20 -1.68 -0.96 6.74
CA ILE A 20 -1.49 -1.48 5.39
C ILE A 20 -0.29 -2.42 5.38
N ALA A 21 -0.54 -3.71 5.19
CA ALA A 21 0.50 -4.71 4.95
C ALA A 21 0.85 -4.71 3.45
N SER A 22 2.08 -4.31 3.12
CA SER A 22 2.54 -4.18 1.73
C SER A 22 3.66 -5.16 1.46
N ASP A 23 3.57 -5.91 0.37
CA ASP A 23 4.61 -6.86 -0.01
C ASP A 23 5.88 -6.13 -0.52
N SER A 24 7.08 -6.62 -0.20
CA SER A 24 8.35 -6.00 -0.60
C SER A 24 8.59 -5.94 -2.12
N LEU A 25 7.97 -6.85 -2.90
CA LEU A 25 8.01 -6.91 -4.37
C LEU A 25 6.73 -6.35 -5.01
N ASN A 26 5.88 -5.64 -4.24
CA ASN A 26 4.69 -5.04 -4.84
C ASN A 26 5.06 -3.92 -5.84
N HIS A 27 4.16 -3.73 -6.81
CA HIS A 27 4.31 -2.71 -7.85
C HIS A 27 4.33 -1.28 -7.27
N SER A 28 5.25 -0.44 -7.74
CA SER A 28 5.52 0.91 -7.20
C SER A 28 4.29 1.84 -7.10
N SER A 29 3.26 1.62 -7.90
CA SER A 29 1.99 2.35 -7.81
C SER A 29 1.22 2.12 -6.50
N ILE A 30 1.33 0.92 -5.93
CA ILE A 30 0.69 0.55 -4.66
C ILE A 30 1.46 1.19 -3.52
N VAL A 31 2.79 1.12 -3.52
CA VAL A 31 3.64 1.82 -2.54
C VAL A 31 3.31 3.31 -2.45
N ASN A 32 3.13 3.97 -3.60
CA ASN A 32 2.80 5.39 -3.61
C ASN A 32 1.38 5.68 -3.09
N GLY A 33 0.41 4.81 -3.38
CA GLY A 33 -0.94 4.90 -2.80
C GLY A 33 -0.98 4.70 -1.30
N THR A 34 -0.23 3.72 -0.77
CA THR A 34 -0.19 3.46 0.67
C THR A 34 0.50 4.58 1.43
N ARG A 35 1.58 5.16 0.88
CA ARG A 35 2.24 6.35 1.43
C ARG A 35 1.33 7.57 1.48
N GLY A 36 0.48 7.76 0.47
CA GLY A 36 -0.48 8.87 0.41
C GLY A 36 -1.66 8.75 1.38
N SER A 37 -1.91 7.56 1.93
CA SER A 37 -3.06 7.28 2.79
C SER A 37 -2.94 7.79 4.24
N GLY A 38 -1.72 8.08 4.70
CA GLY A 38 -1.46 8.41 6.11
C GLY A 38 -1.70 7.24 7.09
N ALA A 39 -1.96 6.04 6.58
CA ALA A 39 -2.04 4.80 7.34
C ALA A 39 -0.64 4.27 7.71
N ARG A 40 -0.56 3.39 8.71
CA ARG A 40 0.69 2.74 9.10
C ARG A 40 1.02 1.67 8.08
N VAL A 41 2.12 1.82 7.35
CA VAL A 41 2.56 0.86 6.33
C VAL A 41 3.57 -0.11 6.94
N CYS A 42 3.27 -1.41 6.92
CA CYS A 42 4.17 -2.48 7.31
C CYS A 42 4.56 -3.27 6.06
N VAL A 43 5.85 -3.31 5.74
CA VAL A 43 6.34 -4.06 4.58
C VAL A 43 6.72 -5.46 5.02
N PHE A 44 6.17 -6.49 4.36
CA PHE A 44 6.55 -7.88 4.59
C PHE A 44 7.32 -8.44 3.40
N GLN A 45 8.21 -9.40 3.66
CA GLN A 45 9.05 -9.99 2.63
C GLN A 45 8.21 -10.88 1.70
N HIS A 46 8.41 -10.74 0.40
CA HIS A 46 7.63 -11.46 -0.59
C HIS A 46 7.71 -12.96 -0.39
N ASN A 47 6.55 -13.62 -0.38
CA ASN A 47 6.43 -15.07 -0.24
C ASN A 47 7.10 -15.63 1.03
N SER A 48 7.30 -14.81 2.07
CA SER A 48 7.80 -15.24 3.37
C SER A 48 6.66 -15.27 4.39
N PHE A 49 5.67 -16.12 4.14
CA PHE A 49 4.84 -16.66 5.22
C PHE A 49 5.63 -17.81 5.83
N LYS A 50 6.27 -17.55 6.98
CA LYS A 50 6.86 -18.59 7.82
C LYS A 50 5.97 -18.80 9.04
#